data_AF-A0AAJ2HLV4-F1
#
_entry.id   AF-A0AAJ2HLV4-F1
#
_cell.length_a   1.000
_cell.length_b   1.000
_cell.length_c   1.000
_cell.angle_alpha   90.00
_cell.angle_beta   90.00
_cell.angle_gamma   90.00
#
_symmetry.space_group_name_H-M   'P 1'
#
loop_
_entity.id
_entity.type
_entity.pdbx_description
1 polymer ?
#
loop_
_entity_poly.entity_id
_entity_poly.type
_entity_poly.pdbx_seq_one_letter_code
_entity_poly.pdbx_strand_id
1 'polypeptide(L)'
;MADEANGSTAKRVDRRASRVKGGRTATRTVKLSDAEEVVLISRARSAGMSDAAFLRVSALRGEAGGAELVAALRSVAREVSLVNVQLHRVGNNLNQLATRANTGVDVRELEGALRGDLARVRELAAELDGVLAQLRGRL
;
A
#
# COMPACT_ATOMS: atom_id res chain seq x y z
N MET A 1 3.71 -50.56 -30.44
CA MET A 1 2.93 -50.90 -29.23
C MET A 1 3.88 -50.72 -28.04
N ALA A 2 4.10 -49.47 -27.67
CA ALA A 2 3.45 -48.79 -26.54
C ALA A 2 4.11 -49.20 -25.21
N ASP A 3 5.14 -48.40 -24.90
CA ASP A 3 5.95 -48.31 -23.69
C ASP A 3 5.13 -47.52 -22.64
N GLU A 4 4.72 -48.16 -21.54
CA GLU A 4 4.05 -47.48 -20.42
C GLU A 4 5.03 -47.33 -19.26
N ALA A 5 5.81 -46.25 -19.34
CA ALA A 5 6.53 -45.70 -18.22
C ALA A 5 5.66 -44.69 -17.45
N ASN A 6 5.65 -44.88 -16.12
CA ASN A 6 5.92 -43.84 -15.13
C ASN A 6 4.75 -43.01 -14.54
N GLY A 7 4.74 -42.97 -13.21
CA GLY A 7 4.52 -41.72 -12.49
C GLY A 7 3.29 -41.64 -11.61
N SER A 8 3.29 -42.39 -10.51
CA SER A 8 2.41 -42.16 -9.36
C SER A 8 2.54 -40.71 -8.87
N THR A 9 1.60 -39.85 -9.26
CA THR A 9 1.60 -38.46 -8.82
C THR A 9 1.01 -38.38 -7.41
N ALA A 10 1.87 -38.59 -6.42
CA ALA A 10 1.57 -38.35 -5.02
C ALA A 10 1.01 -36.93 -4.85
N LYS A 11 -0.26 -36.86 -4.44
CA LYS A 11 -1.00 -35.64 -4.11
C LYS A 11 -0.22 -34.88 -3.03
N ARG A 12 0.57 -33.88 -3.44
CA ARG A 12 1.23 -32.94 -2.52
C ARG A 12 0.14 -32.17 -1.77
N VAL A 13 -0.19 -32.66 -0.57
CA VAL A 13 -0.99 -31.92 0.39
C VAL A 13 -0.18 -30.68 0.77
N ASP A 14 -0.59 -29.52 0.27
CA ASP A 14 0.01 -28.24 0.58
C ASP A 14 -0.11 -27.96 2.09
N ARG A 15 1.01 -28.14 2.81
CA ARG A 15 1.15 -27.92 4.25
C ARG A 15 1.03 -26.46 4.67
N ARG A 16 0.92 -25.49 3.74
CA ARG A 16 0.87 -24.06 4.10
C ARG A 16 -0.45 -23.58 4.70
N ALA A 17 -1.50 -24.40 4.69
CA ALA A 17 -2.78 -24.09 5.34
C ALA A 17 -2.87 -24.59 6.80
N SER A 18 -1.74 -24.75 7.51
CA SER A 18 -1.76 -25.02 8.95
C SER A 18 -2.25 -23.79 9.73
N ARG A 19 -3.58 -23.62 9.74
CA ARG A 19 -4.43 -23.14 10.83
C ARG A 19 -3.76 -22.22 11.85
N VAL A 20 -3.81 -20.91 11.60
CA VAL A 20 -3.83 -19.93 12.69
C VAL A 20 -5.14 -20.16 13.47
N LYS A 21 -5.04 -20.53 14.75
CA LYS A 21 -6.20 -20.71 15.65
C LYS A 21 -6.94 -19.37 15.73
N GLY A 22 -8.18 -19.30 15.23
CA GLY A 22 -8.97 -18.06 15.10
C GLY A 22 -9.04 -17.46 13.68
N GLY A 23 -8.47 -18.12 12.67
CA GLY A 23 -8.62 -17.73 11.27
C GLY A 23 -10.06 -17.84 10.75
N ARG A 24 -10.40 -17.08 9.70
CA ARG A 24 -11.71 -17.15 9.03
C ARG A 24 -11.86 -18.52 8.34
N THR A 25 -12.78 -19.35 8.81
CA THR A 25 -12.96 -20.74 8.35
C THR A 25 -14.11 -20.95 7.35
N ALA A 26 -15.08 -20.03 7.32
CA ALA A 26 -16.21 -20.12 6.40
C ALA A 26 -15.75 -19.89 4.95
N THR A 27 -16.07 -20.83 4.07
CA THR A 27 -15.75 -20.77 2.63
C THR A 27 -17.04 -20.58 1.83
N ARG A 28 -16.97 -19.75 0.79
CA ARG A 28 -18.03 -19.56 -0.21
C ARG A 28 -17.40 -19.65 -1.59
N THR A 29 -18.04 -20.40 -2.49
CA THR A 29 -17.63 -20.52 -3.89
C THR A 29 -18.58 -19.72 -4.75
N VAL A 30 -18.05 -18.84 -5.60
CA VAL A 30 -18.82 -18.04 -6.57
C VAL A 30 -18.36 -18.45 -7.96
N LYS A 31 -19.31 -18.72 -8.86
CA LYS A 31 -19.02 -18.93 -10.28
C LYS A 31 -19.13 -17.60 -10.99
N LEU A 32 -18.12 -17.25 -11.77
CA LEU A 32 -18.06 -16.05 -12.57
C LEU A 32 -18.01 -16.45 -14.04
N SER A 33 -18.61 -15.63 -14.90
CA SER A 33 -18.30 -15.65 -16.32
C SER A 33 -16.91 -15.06 -16.57
N ASP A 34 -16.32 -15.36 -17.72
CA ASP A 34 -15.01 -14.84 -18.12
C ASP A 34 -14.94 -13.30 -18.06
N ALA A 35 -16.04 -12.63 -18.45
CA ALA A 35 -16.15 -11.17 -18.37
C ALA A 35 -16.13 -10.65 -16.93
N GLU A 36 -16.84 -11.31 -16.02
CA GLU A 36 -16.89 -10.94 -14.60
C GLU A 36 -15.55 -11.21 -13.90
N GLU A 37 -14.85 -12.29 -14.29
CA GLU A 37 -13.52 -12.62 -13.77
C GLU A 37 -12.50 -11.55 -14.15
N VAL A 38 -12.49 -11.11 -15.42
CA VAL A 38 -11.60 -10.03 -15.87
C VAL A 38 -11.86 -8.73 -15.09
N VAL A 39 -13.13 -8.37 -14.89
CA VAL A 39 -13.51 -7.18 -14.12
C VAL A 39 -13.07 -7.30 -12.66
N LEU A 40 -13.27 -8.48 -12.04
CA LEU A 40 -12.87 -8.73 -10.66
C LEU A 40 -11.36 -8.59 -10.48
N ILE A 41 -10.56 -9.26 -11.32
CA ILE A 41 -9.10 -9.22 -11.27
C ILE A 41 -8.60 -7.79 -11.43
N SER A 42 -9.15 -7.06 -12.42
CA SER A 42 -8.76 -5.67 -12.65
C SER A 42 -9.02 -4.80 -11.42
N ARG A 43 -10.22 -4.88 -10.84
CA ARG A 43 -10.58 -4.05 -9.68
C ARG A 43 -9.81 -4.44 -8.41
N ALA A 44 -9.61 -5.74 -8.19
CA ALA A 44 -8.80 -6.24 -7.06
C ALA A 44 -7.35 -5.76 -7.15
N ARG A 45 -6.75 -5.80 -8.35
CA ARG A 45 -5.41 -5.29 -8.62
C ARG A 45 -5.32 -3.79 -8.38
N SER A 46 -6.25 -3.00 -8.91
CA SER A 46 -6.31 -1.54 -8.67
C SER A 46 -6.43 -1.21 -7.18
N ALA A 47 -7.12 -2.04 -6.41
CA ALA A 47 -7.24 -1.88 -4.96
C ALA A 47 -6.04 -2.43 -4.15
N GLY A 48 -5.06 -3.06 -4.79
CA GLY A 48 -3.92 -3.71 -4.12
C GLY A 48 -4.37 -4.85 -3.19
N MET A 49 -5.39 -5.60 -3.60
CA MET A 49 -5.98 -6.70 -2.84
C MET A 49 -5.91 -8.01 -3.62
N SER A 50 -5.97 -9.13 -2.92
CA SER A 50 -6.33 -10.40 -3.56
C SER A 50 -7.82 -10.41 -3.89
N ASP A 51 -8.21 -11.18 -4.90
CA ASP A 51 -9.60 -11.26 -5.39
C ASP A 51 -10.58 -11.62 -4.26
N ALA A 52 -10.22 -12.59 -3.42
CA ALA A 52 -11.01 -13.00 -2.26
C ALA A 52 -11.12 -11.89 -1.19
N ALA A 53 -10.06 -11.10 -0.99
CA ALA A 53 -10.11 -9.97 -0.07
C ALA A 53 -10.98 -8.84 -0.62
N PHE A 54 -10.87 -8.56 -1.93
CA PHE A 54 -11.66 -7.57 -2.64
C PHE A 54 -13.15 -7.91 -2.61
N LEU A 55 -13.54 -9.14 -2.98
CA LEU A 55 -14.94 -9.60 -2.93
C LEU A 55 -15.52 -9.49 -1.53
N ARG A 56 -14.78 -9.96 -0.51
CA ARG A 56 -15.23 -9.91 0.87
C ARG A 56 -15.44 -8.47 1.35
N VAL A 57 -14.48 -7.59 1.07
CA VAL A 57 -14.58 -6.19 1.51
C VAL A 57 -15.72 -5.48 0.78
N SER A 58 -15.87 -5.73 -0.53
CA SER A 58 -16.94 -5.14 -1.34
C SER A 58 -18.32 -5.64 -0.90
N ALA A 59 -18.46 -6.93 -0.58
CA ALA A 59 -19.74 -7.52 -0.18
C ALA A 59 -20.15 -7.20 1.27
N LEU A 60 -19.19 -7.02 2.18
CA LEU A 60 -19.47 -6.83 3.62
C LEU A 60 -19.51 -5.37 4.07
N ARG A 61 -19.08 -4.40 3.25
CA ARG A 61 -19.03 -2.97 3.64
C ARG A 61 -20.17 -2.10 3.09
N GLY A 62 -21.20 -2.69 2.46
CA GLY A 62 -22.37 -1.95 1.98
C GLY A 62 -22.05 -0.92 0.89
N GLU A 63 -23.03 -0.09 0.52
CA GLU A 63 -22.98 0.89 -0.60
C GLU A 63 -21.82 1.89 -0.52
N ALA A 64 -21.13 2.02 0.61
CA ALA A 64 -19.93 2.84 0.75
C ALA A 64 -18.63 2.05 0.47
N GLY A 65 -18.37 1.78 -0.81
CA GLY A 65 -17.01 1.79 -1.38
C GLY A 65 -15.89 1.03 -0.66
N GLY A 66 -16.14 -0.15 -0.08
CA GLY A 66 -15.19 -0.80 0.84
C GLY A 66 -13.77 -1.01 0.31
N ALA A 67 -13.60 -1.56 -0.89
CA ALA A 67 -12.27 -1.89 -1.41
C ALA A 67 -11.53 -0.66 -1.94
N GLU A 68 -12.26 0.27 -2.56
CA GLU A 68 -11.73 1.53 -3.06
C GLU A 68 -11.33 2.47 -1.90
N LEU A 69 -12.14 2.54 -0.86
CA LEU A 69 -11.81 3.27 0.37
C LEU A 69 -10.57 2.71 1.05
N VAL A 70 -10.44 1.39 1.16
CA VAL A 70 -9.23 0.78 1.75
C VAL A 70 -7.99 1.05 0.88
N ALA A 71 -8.11 0.99 -0.45
CA ALA A 71 -7.02 1.33 -1.35
C ALA A 71 -6.59 2.79 -1.19
N ALA A 72 -7.56 3.70 -1.12
CA ALA A 72 -7.32 5.13 -0.93
C ALA A 72 -6.71 5.44 0.44
N LEU A 73 -7.21 4.83 1.53
CA LEU A 73 -6.62 4.93 2.86
C LEU A 73 -5.17 4.43 2.91
N ARG A 74 -4.85 3.33 2.21
CA ARG A 74 -3.46 2.87 2.08
C ARG A 74 -2.60 3.86 1.31
N SER A 75 -3.14 4.53 0.30
CA SER A 75 -2.42 5.57 -0.43
C SER A 75 -2.09 6.74 0.49
N VAL A 76 -3.08 7.25 1.22
CA VAL A 76 -2.89 8.30 2.23
C VAL A 76 -1.84 7.90 3.26
N ALA A 77 -1.89 6.67 3.78
CA ALA A 77 -0.93 6.18 4.76
C ALA A 77 0.52 6.16 4.21
N ARG A 78 0.71 5.82 2.93
CA ARG A 78 2.03 5.88 2.29
C ARG A 78 2.53 7.31 2.16
N GLU A 79 1.69 8.23 1.68
CA GLU A 79 2.07 9.63 1.51
C GLU A 79 2.42 10.29 2.85
N VAL A 80 1.61 10.07 3.89
CA VAL A 80 1.91 10.54 5.25
C VAL A 80 3.24 9.99 5.77
N SER A 81 3.56 8.72 5.46
CA SER A 81 4.83 8.11 5.85
C SER A 81 6.02 8.78 5.14
N LEU A 82 5.89 9.11 3.85
CA LEU A 82 6.93 9.82 3.09
C LEU A 82 7.16 11.24 3.65
N VAL A 83 6.08 11.97 3.97
CA VAL A 83 6.17 13.30 4.60
C VAL A 83 6.92 13.21 5.92
N ASN A 84 6.61 12.23 6.77
CA ASN A 84 7.30 12.04 8.06
C ASN A 84 8.81 11.79 7.90
N VAL A 85 9.22 10.99 6.90
CA VAL A 85 10.65 10.76 6.62
C VAL A 85 11.34 12.05 6.20
N GLN A 86 10.72 12.87 5.36
CA GLN A 86 11.31 14.15 4.94
C GLN A 86 11.38 15.15 6.10
N LEU A 87 10.35 15.23 6.94
CA LEU A 87 10.38 16.07 8.15
C LEU A 87 11.51 15.65 9.10
N HIS A 88 11.78 14.35 9.21
CA HIS A 88 12.91 13.86 10.00
C HIS A 88 14.26 14.34 9.44
N ARG A 89 14.43 14.37 8.10
CA ARG A 89 15.63 14.92 7.46
C ARG A 89 15.77 16.43 7.68
N VAL A 90 14.68 17.18 7.53
CA VAL A 90 14.61 18.62 7.85
C VAL A 90 15.08 18.87 9.28
N GLY A 91 14.54 18.12 10.25
CA GLY A 91 14.92 18.24 11.66
C GLY A 91 16.40 17.94 11.90
N ASN A 92 16.93 16.87 11.29
CA ASN A 92 18.34 16.52 11.40
C ASN A 92 19.26 17.60 10.82
N ASN A 93 18.90 18.16 9.66
CA ASN A 93 19.67 19.24 9.02
C ASN A 93 19.62 20.53 9.84
N LEU A 94 18.46 20.89 10.40
CA LEU A 94 18.35 22.01 11.34
C LEU A 94 19.22 21.83 12.59
N ASN A 95 19.23 20.63 13.17
CA ASN A 95 20.05 20.34 14.34
C ASN A 95 21.56 20.46 14.03
N GLN A 96 21.97 20.00 12.85
CA GLN A 96 23.34 20.14 12.38
C GLN A 96 23.72 21.59 12.08
N LEU A 97 22.81 22.39 11.48
CA LEU A 97 23.00 23.82 11.27
C LEU A 97 23.22 24.55 12.59
N ALA A 98 22.36 24.30 13.58
CA ALA A 98 22.50 24.89 14.91
C ALA A 98 23.86 24.54 15.54
N THR A 99 24.27 23.27 15.43
CA THR A 99 25.56 22.81 15.96
C THR A 99 26.74 23.49 15.25
N ARG A 100 26.74 23.55 13.92
CA ARG A 100 27.84 24.11 13.11
C ARG A 100 27.91 25.63 13.18
N ALA A 101 26.77 26.31 13.26
CA ALA A 101 26.72 27.76 13.49
C ALA A 101 27.36 28.11 14.84
N ASN A 102 27.11 27.32 15.87
CA ASN A 102 27.72 27.51 17.19
C ASN A 102 29.24 27.24 17.21
N THR A 103 29.78 26.48 16.26
CA THR A 103 31.22 26.18 16.16
C THR A 103 31.94 27.03 15.09
N GLY A 104 31.24 27.95 14.42
CA GLY A 104 31.81 28.83 13.40
C GLY A 104 32.20 28.12 12.09
N VAL A 105 31.70 26.90 11.86
CA VAL A 105 31.96 26.10 10.66
C VAL A 105 31.03 26.54 9.52
N ASP A 106 31.50 26.52 8.28
CA ASP A 106 30.68 26.85 7.11
C ASP A 106 29.44 25.93 7.01
N VAL A 107 28.28 26.55 6.83
CA VAL A 107 26.95 25.93 6.82
C VAL A 107 26.25 25.97 5.47
N ARG A 108 26.85 26.59 4.43
CA ARG A 108 26.21 26.82 3.13
C ARG A 108 25.66 25.54 2.48
N GLU A 109 26.39 24.43 2.60
CA GLU A 109 25.95 23.13 2.07
C GLU A 109 24.70 22.61 2.79
N LEU A 110 24.64 22.75 4.11
CA LEU A 110 23.47 22.36 4.91
C LEU A 110 22.27 23.27 4.67
N GLU A 111 22.48 24.57 4.45
CA GLU A 111 21.39 25.48 4.07
C GLU A 111 20.79 25.07 2.72
N GLY A 112 21.62 24.69 1.76
CA GLY A 112 21.19 24.15 0.47
C GLY A 112 20.37 22.86 0.62
N ALA A 113 20.88 21.90 1.40
CA ALA A 113 20.19 20.64 1.70
C ALA A 113 18.84 20.88 2.40
N LEU A 114 18.79 21.74 3.41
CA LEU A 114 17.57 22.10 4.14
C LEU A 114 16.54 22.76 3.22
N ARG A 115 16.95 23.67 2.33
CA ARG A 115 16.04 24.28 1.34
C ARG A 115 15.45 23.23 0.41
N GLY A 116 16.26 22.26 -0.05
CA GLY A 116 15.83 21.14 -0.86
C GLY A 116 14.81 20.25 -0.13
N ASP A 117 15.11 19.87 1.10
CA ASP A 117 14.20 19.04 1.91
C ASP A 117 12.86 19.77 2.17
N LEU A 118 12.90 21.08 2.48
CA LEU A 118 11.69 21.89 2.65
C LEU A 118 10.88 22.02 1.37
N ALA A 119 11.52 22.11 0.20
CA ALA A 119 10.82 22.07 -1.08
C ALA A 119 10.12 20.73 -1.28
N ARG A 120 10.80 19.62 -0.98
CA ARG A 120 10.22 18.29 -1.09
C ARG A 120 9.05 18.07 -0.13
N VAL A 121 9.13 18.58 1.10
CA VAL A 121 8.01 18.53 2.05
C VAL A 121 6.80 19.28 1.50
N ARG A 122 6.98 20.46 0.89
CA ARG A 122 5.88 21.22 0.27
C ARG A 122 5.23 20.48 -0.88
N GLU A 123 6.01 19.84 -1.75
CA GLU A 123 5.49 19.01 -2.85
C GLU A 123 4.64 17.84 -2.34
N LEU A 124 5.18 17.08 -1.38
CA LEU A 124 4.46 15.94 -0.79
C LEU A 124 3.18 16.37 -0.05
N ALA A 125 3.20 17.54 0.60
CA ALA A 125 2.00 18.09 1.23
C ALA A 125 0.92 18.43 0.20
N ALA A 126 1.29 19.01 -0.93
CA ALA A 126 0.36 19.31 -2.02
C ALA A 126 -0.21 18.02 -2.67
N GLU A 127 0.61 16.98 -2.84
CA GLU A 127 0.16 15.67 -3.30
C GLU A 127 -0.85 15.06 -2.32
N LEU A 128 -0.58 15.12 -1.01
CA LEU A 128 -1.48 14.64 0.03
C LEU A 128 -2.81 15.39 0.05
N ASP A 129 -2.79 16.73 -0.08
CA ASP A 129 -4.00 17.55 -0.18
C ASP A 129 -4.86 17.15 -1.39
N GLY A 130 -4.22 16.85 -2.53
CA GLY A 130 -4.91 16.34 -3.72
C GLY A 130 -5.59 14.99 -3.48
N VAL A 131 -4.91 14.04 -2.84
CA VAL A 131 -5.48 12.73 -2.49
C VAL A 131 -6.65 12.87 -1.51
N LEU A 132 -6.52 13.74 -0.51
CA LEU A 132 -7.58 13.99 0.47
C LEU A 132 -8.81 14.67 -0.16
N ALA A 133 -8.61 15.59 -1.11
CA ALA A 133 -9.71 16.21 -1.87
C ALA A 133 -10.49 15.17 -2.69
N GLN A 134 -9.78 14.26 -3.38
CA GLN A 134 -10.41 13.17 -4.14
C GLN A 134 -11.22 12.24 -3.24
N LEU A 135 -10.71 11.94 -2.04
CA LEU A 135 -11.42 11.12 -1.06
C LEU A 135 -12.68 11.79 -0.52
N ARG A 136 -12.62 13.09 -0.21
CA ARG A 136 -13.78 13.86 0.26
C ARG A 136 -14.88 13.97 -0.79
N GLY A 137 -14.53 14.04 -2.07
CA GLY A 137 -15.51 14.05 -3.17
C GLY A 137 -16.18 12.71 -3.45
N ARG A 138 -15.71 11.62 -2.82
CA ARG A 138 -16.17 10.24 -3.03
C ARG A 138 -16.92 9.64 -1.84
N LEU A 139 -16.90 10.32 -0.69
CA LEU A 139 -17.68 10.01 0.52
C LEU A 139 -18.97 10.83 0.53
#